data_AF-A0A1Q7YI99-F1
#
_entry.id   AF-A0A1Q7YI99-F1
#
_cell.length_a   1.000
_cell.length_b   1.000
_cell.length_c   1.000
_cell.angle_alpha   90.00
_cell.angle_beta   90.00
_cell.angle_gamma   90.00
#
_symmetry.space_group_name_H-M   'P 1'
#
loop_
_entity.id
_entity.type
_entity.pdbx_description
1 polymer ?
#
loop_
_entity_poly.entity_id
_entity_poly.type
_entity_poly.pdbx_seq_one_letter_code
_entity_poly.pdbx_strand_id
1 'polypeptide(L)'
;MSYTLNVQSQFYTPLNYFRENESSSIHRGMKPSFKKLGWFRLIVPGIGELTLLDIADKKITNLPFMKATWGIFICYQGQECEFRYEGEGEINVNVTDLGQIELDGNGKFLLMDLPSFILKKK
;
A
#
# COMPACT_ATOMS: atom_id res chain seq x y z
N MET A 1 -14.18 -8.94 0.94
CA MET A 1 -13.35 -9.15 -0.27
C MET A 1 -11.89 -9.23 0.13
N SER A 2 -11.01 -9.79 -0.71
CA SER A 2 -9.56 -9.79 -0.46
C SER A 2 -8.82 -9.17 -1.65
N TYR A 3 -7.70 -8.51 -1.40
CA TYR A 3 -6.77 -8.09 -2.44
C TYR A 3 -5.51 -8.97 -2.44
N THR A 4 -4.82 -8.97 -3.58
CA THR A 4 -3.48 -9.53 -3.77
C THR A 4 -2.48 -8.39 -3.85
N LEU A 5 -1.40 -8.49 -3.09
CA LEU A 5 -0.26 -7.57 -3.13
C LEU A 5 0.94 -8.31 -3.72
N ASN A 6 1.39 -7.88 -4.88
CA ASN A 6 2.65 -8.35 -5.47
C ASN A 6 3.73 -7.32 -5.19
N VAL A 7 4.88 -7.77 -4.70
CA VAL A 7 6.00 -6.87 -4.40
C VAL A 7 7.22 -7.33 -5.19
N GLN A 8 7.90 -6.39 -5.82
CA GLN A 8 9.22 -6.60 -6.40
C GLN A 8 10.14 -5.45 -5.99
N SER A 9 11.44 -5.75 -5.91
CA SER A 9 12.45 -4.78 -5.50
C SER A 9 13.64 -4.80 -6.44
N GLN A 10 14.05 -3.61 -6.88
CA GLN A 10 15.36 -3.32 -7.47
C GLN A 10 16.32 -2.67 -6.47
N PHE A 11 15.86 -2.41 -5.25
CA PHE A 11 16.67 -1.80 -4.19
C PHE A 11 17.85 -2.70 -3.81
N TYR A 12 18.97 -2.07 -3.48
CA TYR A 12 20.23 -2.78 -3.25
C TYR A 12 20.26 -3.58 -1.94
N THR A 13 19.52 -3.14 -0.92
CA THR A 13 19.40 -3.82 0.38
C THR A 13 18.09 -4.61 0.44
N PRO A 14 18.05 -5.79 1.09
CA PRO A 14 16.80 -6.51 1.34
C PRO A 14 15.77 -5.63 2.07
N LEU A 15 14.51 -5.73 1.63
CA LEU A 15 13.40 -4.99 2.21
C LEU A 15 12.70 -5.86 3.25
N ASN A 16 12.68 -5.43 4.51
CA ASN A 16 11.98 -6.18 5.55
C ASN A 16 10.49 -5.89 5.48
N TYR A 17 9.64 -6.91 5.48
CA TYR A 17 8.19 -6.75 5.57
C TYR A 17 7.63 -7.35 6.85
N PHE A 18 6.48 -6.83 7.24
CA PHE A 18 5.70 -7.27 8.38
C PHE A 18 4.23 -7.39 7.96
N ARG A 19 3.61 -8.51 8.32
CA ARG A 19 2.17 -8.75 8.22
C ARG A 19 1.72 -9.63 9.38
N GLU A 20 0.45 -9.99 9.43
CA GLU A 20 -0.15 -10.82 10.51
C GLU A 20 0.75 -11.99 10.96
N ASN A 21 1.39 -11.82 12.12
CA ASN A 21 2.31 -12.79 12.76
C ASN A 21 3.49 -13.27 11.90
N GLU A 22 3.83 -12.56 10.84
CA GLU A 22 4.93 -12.91 9.93
C GLU A 22 5.81 -11.70 9.65
N SER A 23 7.11 -11.93 9.70
CA SER A 23 8.12 -10.98 9.24
C SER A 23 9.20 -11.71 8.45
N SER A 24 9.59 -11.17 7.30
CA SER A 24 10.68 -11.70 6.48
C SER A 24 11.25 -10.59 5.60
N SER A 25 12.11 -10.95 4.64
CA SER A 25 12.78 -10.01 3.74
C SER A 25 12.53 -10.33 2.27
N ILE A 26 12.41 -9.29 1.46
CA ILE A 26 12.33 -9.35 -0.01
C ILE A 26 13.68 -8.92 -0.56
N HIS A 27 14.37 -9.85 -1.20
CA HIS A 27 15.65 -9.61 -1.85
C HIS A 27 15.43 -9.20 -3.30
N ARG A 28 16.42 -8.50 -3.88
CA ARG A 28 16.39 -8.10 -5.28
C ARG A 28 16.13 -9.31 -6.20
N GLY A 29 15.19 -9.16 -7.13
CA GLY A 29 14.78 -10.20 -8.07
C GLY A 29 13.70 -11.16 -7.54
N MET A 30 13.37 -11.14 -6.25
CA MET A 30 12.19 -11.84 -5.73
C MET A 30 10.91 -11.14 -6.17
N LYS A 31 9.84 -11.92 -6.37
CA LYS A 31 8.50 -11.45 -6.71
C LYS A 31 7.43 -12.13 -5.84
N PRO A 32 7.47 -11.96 -4.51
CA PRO A 32 6.46 -12.54 -3.64
C PRO A 32 5.06 -11.95 -3.93
N SER A 33 4.06 -12.79 -3.71
CA SER A 33 2.65 -12.42 -3.79
C SER A 33 1.98 -12.74 -2.45
N PHE A 34 1.27 -11.76 -1.91
CA PHE A 34 0.62 -11.84 -0.61
C PHE A 34 -0.89 -11.70 -0.82
N LYS A 35 -1.67 -12.55 -0.15
CA LYS A 35 -3.14 -12.53 -0.19
C LYS A 35 -3.70 -12.42 1.21
N LYS A 36 -4.96 -12.00 1.31
CA LYS A 36 -5.72 -11.90 2.58
C LYS A 36 -4.96 -11.07 3.63
N LEU A 37 -4.61 -9.84 3.25
CA LEU A 37 -3.92 -8.90 4.11
C LEU A 37 -4.94 -7.99 4.80
N GLY A 38 -4.96 -7.91 6.12
CA GLY A 38 -5.59 -6.79 6.83
C GLY A 38 -4.71 -5.54 6.82
N TRP A 39 -3.41 -5.73 7.05
CA TRP A 39 -2.39 -4.69 6.94
C TRP A 39 -1.07 -5.29 6.45
N PHE A 40 -0.21 -4.45 5.89
CA PHE A 40 1.13 -4.81 5.45
C PHE A 40 2.08 -3.62 5.63
N ARG A 41 3.30 -3.89 6.08
CA ARG A 41 4.38 -2.89 6.17
C ARG A 41 5.62 -3.40 5.46
N LEU A 42 6.30 -2.51 4.74
CA LEU A 42 7.56 -2.78 4.05
C LEU A 42 8.55 -1.66 4.36
N ILE A 43 9.67 -2.02 4.97
CA ILE A 43 10.74 -1.08 5.32
C ILE A 43 11.72 -1.03 4.16
N VAL A 44 11.94 0.16 3.62
CA VAL A 44 13.02 0.48 2.68
C VAL A 44 14.17 1.10 3.49
N PRO A 45 15.26 0.35 3.75
CA PRO A 45 16.31 0.78 4.67
C PRO A 45 16.90 2.14 4.33
N GLY A 46 16.93 3.04 5.31
CA GLY A 46 17.45 4.40 5.16
C GLY A 46 16.55 5.37 4.40
N ILE A 47 15.40 4.92 3.91
CA ILE A 47 14.51 5.72 3.05
C ILE A 47 13.14 5.94 3.72
N GLY A 48 12.44 4.87 4.12
CA GLY A 48 11.11 5.00 4.70
C GLY A 48 10.37 3.68 4.90
N GLU A 49 9.11 3.78 5.31
CA GLU A 49 8.21 2.64 5.50
C GLU A 49 6.96 2.81 4.63
N LEU A 50 6.69 1.81 3.80
CA LEU A 50 5.44 1.69 3.04
C LEU A 50 4.44 0.92 3.87
N THR A 51 3.28 1.51 4.12
CA THR A 51 2.17 0.89 4.84
C THR A 51 0.96 0.76 3.94
N LEU A 52 0.35 -0.43 3.94
CA LEU A 52 -0.95 -0.70 3.33
C LEU A 52 -1.91 -1.13 4.43
N LEU A 53 -3.08 -0.50 4.47
CA LEU A 53 -4.15 -0.80 5.42
C LEU A 53 -5.44 -1.07 4.64
N ASP A 54 -6.04 -2.23 4.85
CA ASP A 54 -7.38 -2.51 4.33
C ASP A 54 -8.39 -1.62 5.05
N ILE A 55 -9.05 -0.73 4.30
CA ILE A 55 -10.08 0.19 4.80
C ILE A 55 -11.48 -0.27 4.40
N ALA A 56 -11.62 -1.46 3.83
CA ALA A 56 -12.87 -2.06 3.39
C ALA A 56 -13.74 -1.06 2.60
N ASP A 57 -14.97 -0.84 3.02
CA ASP A 57 -15.94 0.08 2.42
C ASP A 57 -15.79 1.54 2.86
N LYS A 58 -14.94 1.82 3.87
CA LYS A 58 -14.72 3.18 4.36
C LYS A 58 -14.03 4.02 3.30
N LYS A 59 -14.71 5.05 2.80
CA LYS A 59 -14.17 6.03 1.85
C LYS A 59 -13.41 7.15 2.56
N ILE A 60 -12.18 7.43 2.11
CA ILE A 60 -11.40 8.58 2.59
C ILE A 60 -11.76 9.78 1.73
N THR A 61 -11.74 9.59 0.40
CA THR A 61 -12.24 10.56 -0.56
C THR A 61 -13.70 10.31 -0.95
N ASN A 62 -14.46 11.38 -1.16
CA ASN A 62 -15.84 11.30 -1.68
C ASN A 62 -15.93 11.70 -3.16
N LEU A 63 -14.84 11.55 -3.93
CA LEU A 63 -14.81 11.94 -5.33
C LEU A 63 -15.73 11.05 -6.20
N PRO A 64 -16.53 11.63 -7.12
CA PRO A 64 -17.54 10.90 -7.90
C PRO A 64 -17.01 9.75 -8.76
N PHE A 65 -15.73 9.77 -9.14
CA PHE A 65 -15.10 8.76 -9.98
C PHE A 65 -14.52 7.57 -9.19
N MET A 66 -14.51 7.65 -7.85
CA MET A 66 -14.08 6.60 -6.91
C MET A 66 -15.30 5.82 -6.40
N LYS A 67 -16.01 5.18 -7.34
CA LYS A 67 -17.27 4.48 -7.04
C LYS A 67 -17.06 3.12 -6.39
N ALA A 68 -15.91 2.49 -6.62
CA ALA A 68 -15.58 1.18 -6.09
C ALA A 68 -15.80 1.08 -4.57
N THR A 69 -16.29 -0.07 -4.14
CA THR A 69 -16.69 -0.38 -2.76
C THR A 69 -15.46 -0.55 -1.90
N TRP A 70 -14.55 -1.45 -2.30
CA TRP A 70 -13.40 -1.85 -1.50
C TRP A 70 -12.22 -0.92 -1.72
N GLY A 71 -11.42 -0.70 -0.68
CA GLY A 71 -10.23 0.13 -0.79
C GLY A 71 -9.14 -0.15 0.21
N ILE A 72 -7.95 0.30 -0.17
CA ILE A 72 -6.71 0.20 0.61
C ILE A 72 -6.15 1.60 0.78
N PHE A 73 -5.81 1.95 2.02
CA PHE A 73 -5.03 3.14 2.31
C PHE A 73 -3.54 2.80 2.23
N ILE A 74 -2.79 3.59 1.47
CA ILE A 74 -1.37 3.40 1.23
C ILE A 74 -0.66 4.66 1.70
N CYS A 75 0.42 4.51 2.48
CA CYS A 75 1.24 5.63 2.92
C CYS A 75 2.72 5.30 2.75
N TYR A 76 3.48 6.27 2.22
CA TYR A 76 4.93 6.18 2.09
C TYR A 76 5.55 7.57 2.21
N GLN A 77 6.49 7.75 3.15
CA GLN A 77 7.20 9.03 3.38
C GLN A 77 6.29 10.26 3.54
N GLY A 78 5.13 10.10 4.19
CA GLY A 78 4.16 11.19 4.38
C GLY A 78 3.43 11.59 3.09
N GLN A 79 3.41 10.71 2.09
CA GLN A 79 2.49 10.79 0.96
C GLN A 79 1.44 9.69 1.10
N GLU A 80 0.18 10.07 0.96
CA GLU A 80 -0.95 9.18 1.06
C GLU A 80 -1.56 8.87 -0.31
N CYS A 81 -2.04 7.63 -0.48
CA CYS A 81 -2.74 7.19 -1.65
C CYS A 81 -3.91 6.30 -1.25
N GLU A 82 -5.07 6.53 -1.86
CA GLU A 82 -6.24 5.68 -1.75
C GLU A 82 -6.34 4.81 -3.01
N PHE A 83 -6.31 3.50 -2.84
CA PHE A 83 -6.59 2.55 -3.89
C PHE A 83 -8.02 2.04 -3.76
N ARG A 84 -8.77 2.01 -4.86
CA ARG A 84 -10.16 1.52 -4.92
C ARG A 84 -10.36 0.48 -6.01
N TYR A 85 -11.08 -0.59 -5.68
CA TYR A 85 -11.30 -1.72 -6.59
C TYR A 85 -12.68 -2.39 -6.37
N GLU A 86 -13.06 -3.22 -7.33
CA GLU A 86 -14.19 -4.16 -7.22
C GLU A 86 -13.69 -5.58 -7.48
N GLY A 87 -14.41 -6.58 -6.94
CA GLY A 87 -14.02 -7.98 -7.11
C GLY A 87 -12.71 -8.32 -6.39
N GLU A 88 -11.78 -8.97 -7.09
CA GLU A 88 -10.45 -9.30 -6.58
C GLU A 88 -9.47 -8.17 -6.88
N GLY A 89 -9.09 -7.40 -5.85
CA GLY A 89 -8.13 -6.30 -6.01
C GLY A 89 -6.71 -6.81 -6.23
N GLU A 90 -5.95 -6.13 -7.07
CA GLU A 90 -4.54 -6.39 -7.30
C GLU A 90 -3.74 -5.10 -7.21
N ILE A 91 -2.70 -5.11 -6.37
CA ILE A 91 -1.73 -4.03 -6.23
C ILE A 91 -0.35 -4.60 -6.51
N ASN A 92 0.35 -3.98 -7.45
CA ASN A 92 1.73 -4.24 -7.80
C ASN A 92 2.58 -3.10 -7.23
N VAL A 93 3.50 -3.45 -6.33
CA VAL A 93 4.49 -2.54 -5.74
C VAL A 93 5.85 -2.85 -6.35
N ASN A 94 6.43 -1.87 -7.04
CA ASN A 94 7.84 -1.93 -7.43
C ASN A 94 8.64 -0.92 -6.61
N VAL A 95 9.64 -1.41 -5.88
CA VAL A 95 10.60 -0.56 -5.18
C VAL A 95 11.80 -0.33 -6.11
N THR A 96 12.00 0.92 -6.54
CA THR A 96 13.10 1.27 -7.45
C THR A 96 14.46 1.14 -6.77
N ASP A 97 15.53 1.24 -7.54
CA ASP A 97 16.91 1.26 -7.04
C ASP A 97 17.20 2.46 -6.12
N LEU A 98 16.48 3.57 -6.32
CA LEU A 98 16.51 4.76 -5.45
C LEU A 98 15.55 4.68 -4.25
N GLY A 99 14.84 3.56 -4.09
CA GLY A 99 13.88 3.38 -2.99
C GLY A 99 12.56 4.11 -3.18
N GLN A 100 12.20 4.49 -4.41
CA GLN A 100 10.89 5.04 -4.72
C GLN A 100 9.87 3.90 -4.85
N ILE A 101 8.59 4.21 -4.61
CA ILE A 101 7.49 3.25 -4.75
C ILE A 101 6.72 3.57 -6.03
N GLU A 102 6.71 2.63 -6.96
CA GLU A 102 5.81 2.63 -8.11
C GLU A 102 4.62 1.71 -7.80
N LEU A 103 3.41 2.22 -8.02
CA LEU A 103 2.16 1.51 -7.79
C LEU A 103 1.43 1.32 -9.11
N ASP A 104 1.01 0.09 -9.37
CA ASP A 104 0.09 -0.26 -10.46
C ASP A 104 -0.91 -1.32 -9.96
N GLY A 105 -1.98 -1.57 -10.69
CA GLY A 105 -3.01 -2.51 -10.27
C GLY A 105 -4.27 -2.45 -11.11
N ASN A 106 -5.23 -3.30 -10.78
CA ASN A 106 -6.50 -3.39 -11.51
C ASN A 106 -7.59 -2.42 -11.02
N GLY A 107 -7.25 -1.54 -10.08
CA GLY A 107 -8.14 -0.53 -9.53
C GLY A 107 -7.73 0.89 -9.89
N LYS A 108 -8.17 1.85 -9.08
CA LYS A 108 -7.81 3.26 -9.21
C LYS A 108 -7.02 3.74 -8.02
N PHE A 109 -5.90 4.40 -8.29
CA PHE A 109 -5.10 5.09 -7.30
C PHE A 109 -5.43 6.57 -7.30
N LEU A 110 -5.49 7.18 -6.12
CA LEU A 110 -5.66 8.60 -5.94
C LEU A 110 -4.67 9.07 -4.87
N LEU A 111 -3.74 9.94 -5.24
CA LEU A 111 -2.91 10.66 -4.28
C LEU A 111 -3.78 11.61 -3.45
N MET A 112 -3.50 11.68 -2.16
CA MET A 112 -4.23 12.48 -1.20
C MET A 112 -3.26 13.30 -0.35
N ASP A 113 -3.78 14.38 0.21
CA ASP A 113 -3.12 15.17 1.24
C ASP A 113 -4.01 15.12 2.48
N LEU A 114 -3.59 14.35 3.48
CA LEU A 114 -4.32 14.20 4.74
C LEU A 114 -3.61 14.95 5.86
N PRO A 115 -4.35 15.73 6.68
CA PRO A 115 -3.74 16.36 7.83
C PRO A 115 -3.29 15.29 8.84
N SER A 116 -2.07 15.44 9.37
CA SER A 116 -1.52 14.51 10.37
C SER A 116 -2.31 14.49 11.67
N PHE A 117 -3.08 15.55 11.96
CA PHE A 117 -3.93 15.65 13.14
C PHE A 117 -5.32 16.17 12.79
N ILE A 118 -6.34 15.51 13.33
CA ILE A 118 -7.74 15.97 13.27
C ILE A 118 -8.16 16.35 14.70
N LEU A 119 -8.48 17.63 14.92
CA LEU A 119 -8.95 18.11 16.21
C LEU A 119 -10.43 17.79 16.41
N LYS A 120 -10.77 17.02 17.45
CA LYS A 120 -12.16 16.79 17.84
C LYS A 120 -12.68 18.01 18.57
N LYS A 121 -13.72 18.66 18.03
CA LYS A 121 -14.47 19.67 18.78
C LYS A 121 -15.22 19.00 19.92
N LYS A 122 -15.14 19.58 21.13
CA LYS A 122 -15.92 19.17 22.30
C LYS A 122 -17.36 19.64 22.16
#